data_AF-A0A0S7WQV8-F1
#
_entry.id   AF-A0A0S7WQV8-F1
#
_cell.length_a   1.000
_cell.length_b   1.000
_cell.length_c   1.000
_cell.angle_alpha   90.00
_cell.angle_beta   90.00
_cell.angle_gamma   90.00
#
_symmetry.space_group_name_H-M   'P 1'
#
loop_
_entity.id
_entity.type
_entity.pdbx_description
1 polymer ?
#
loop_
_entity_poly.entity_id
_entity_poly.type
_entity_poly.pdbx_seq_one_letter_code
_entity_poly.pdbx_strand_id
1 'polypeptide(L)'
;MPLTKDVLHVETERVAEDVVAFIRDEVGRHYRRKGAVVGLSGGIDSSVTAALAVRALGKDKVLGLILPERESSPTSERLAWSLATRLGIDTERADITRMLESFGVYEKRDRIVGHLFPDVSPPYRFRIVLPQGPETSNRLSVFSIEVEGKNGDIRRKRLGAEDLWGIVAATDIKQRTRMVMLYYYAETLNFVVVGTTNRSETDQGFYVKYGDGGVDLEPLAHLYKTQVYQLAAYLDIPEEIIERPPSPDTYSLEVSDQEFYFRLPYETVDLCLYAIDHRVPASEVAEALDLEKRQVEWILSDLRRKRALTWHLRELPPSPAGTNNGGSSSLGGVAW
;
A
#
# COMPACT_ATOMS: atom_id res chain seq x y z
N MET A 1 3.62 33.53 -5.06
CA MET A 1 2.22 33.28 -4.64
C MET A 1 2.29 32.45 -3.37
N PRO A 2 1.38 32.66 -2.39
CA PRO A 2 1.36 31.79 -1.21
C PRO A 2 1.11 30.35 -1.62
N LEU A 3 1.71 29.39 -0.90
CA LEU A 3 1.41 27.98 -1.09
C LEU A 3 -0.08 27.73 -0.80
N THR A 4 -0.78 27.07 -1.72
CA THR A 4 -2.14 26.57 -1.48
C THR A 4 -2.20 25.07 -1.76
N LYS A 5 -3.25 24.40 -1.29
CA LYS A 5 -3.48 22.98 -1.55
C LYS A 5 -3.65 22.68 -3.04
N ASP A 6 -4.06 23.68 -3.84
CA ASP A 6 -4.25 23.57 -5.29
C ASP A 6 -2.94 23.25 -6.04
N VAL A 7 -1.78 23.41 -5.39
CA VAL A 7 -0.49 23.01 -5.98
C VAL A 7 -0.43 21.51 -6.31
N LEU A 8 -1.30 20.70 -5.70
CA LEU A 8 -1.44 19.27 -5.95
C LEU A 8 -2.53 18.95 -6.98
N HIS A 9 -3.28 19.93 -7.48
CA HIS A 9 -4.25 19.71 -8.55
C HIS A 9 -3.55 19.37 -9.85
N VAL A 10 -4.11 18.40 -10.57
CA VAL A 10 -3.57 17.93 -11.84
C VAL A 10 -4.62 17.97 -12.94
N GLU A 11 -4.16 18.15 -14.17
CA GLU A 11 -4.98 17.96 -15.37
C GLU A 11 -5.25 16.45 -15.53
N THR A 12 -6.33 15.97 -14.91
CA THR A 12 -6.62 14.54 -14.74
C THR A 12 -6.70 13.78 -16.06
N GLU A 13 -7.27 14.39 -17.11
CA GLU A 13 -7.31 13.80 -18.45
C GLU A 13 -5.91 13.54 -19.00
N ARG A 14 -5.06 14.57 -18.99
CA ARG A 14 -3.68 14.45 -19.48
C ARG A 14 -2.87 13.45 -18.65
N VAL A 15 -2.99 13.49 -17.33
CA VAL A 15 -2.30 12.52 -16.46
C VAL A 15 -2.78 11.09 -16.76
N ALA A 16 -4.09 10.88 -16.93
CA ALA A 16 -4.61 9.56 -17.29
C ALA A 16 -4.08 9.09 -18.66
N GLU A 17 -4.00 9.98 -19.65
CA GLU A 17 -3.41 9.67 -20.96
C GLU A 17 -1.92 9.29 -20.86
N ASP A 18 -1.15 10.02 -20.06
CA ASP A 18 0.28 9.75 -19.81
C ASP A 18 0.46 8.37 -19.16
N VAL A 19 -0.35 8.03 -18.14
CA VAL A 19 -0.30 6.72 -17.48
C VAL A 19 -0.77 5.59 -18.41
N VAL A 20 -1.81 5.83 -19.20
CA VAL A 20 -2.30 4.88 -20.21
C VAL A 20 -1.23 4.60 -21.26
N ALA A 21 -0.51 5.62 -21.71
CA ALA A 21 0.61 5.47 -22.64
C ALA A 21 1.75 4.67 -22.00
N PHE A 22 2.11 4.98 -20.75
CA PHE A 22 3.12 4.24 -19.99
C PHE A 22 2.77 2.75 -19.87
N ILE A 23 1.57 2.40 -19.40
CA ILE A 23 1.13 1.00 -19.26
C ILE A 23 1.21 0.28 -20.62
N ARG A 24 0.74 0.92 -21.70
CA ARG A 24 0.75 0.32 -23.04
C ARG A 24 2.17 0.04 -23.54
N ASP A 25 3.10 0.97 -23.30
CA ASP A 25 4.48 0.86 -23.74
C ASP A 25 5.26 -0.19 -22.94
N GLU A 26 5.13 -0.16 -21.62
CA GLU A 26 5.77 -1.14 -20.74
C GLU A 26 5.31 -2.56 -21.08
N VAL A 27 4.00 -2.80 -21.09
CA VAL A 27 3.44 -4.14 -21.34
C VAL A 27 3.78 -4.64 -22.73
N GLY A 28 3.55 -3.81 -23.76
CA GLY A 28 3.63 -4.23 -25.15
C GLY A 28 5.04 -4.22 -25.75
N ARG A 29 5.87 -3.23 -25.39
CA ARG A 29 7.19 -3.02 -26.02
C ARG A 29 8.34 -3.46 -25.14
N HIS A 30 8.34 -3.08 -23.87
CA HIS A 30 9.42 -3.39 -22.94
C HIS A 30 9.35 -4.84 -22.46
N TYR A 31 8.27 -5.22 -21.78
CA TYR A 31 8.09 -6.58 -21.26
C TYR A 31 7.62 -7.57 -22.33
N ARG A 32 7.01 -7.08 -23.42
CA ARG A 32 6.48 -7.90 -24.55
C ARG A 32 5.50 -8.98 -24.07
N ARG A 33 4.61 -8.62 -23.15
CA ARG A 33 3.59 -9.50 -22.58
C ARG A 33 2.23 -9.27 -23.23
N LYS A 34 1.32 -10.23 -23.02
CA LYS A 34 0.00 -10.24 -23.68
C LYS A 34 -1.04 -9.37 -22.98
N GLY A 35 -0.83 -9.00 -21.73
CA GLY A 35 -1.80 -8.30 -20.89
C GLY A 35 -1.26 -8.06 -19.48
N ALA A 36 -2.16 -7.74 -18.55
CA ALA A 36 -1.86 -7.38 -17.18
C ALA A 36 -2.76 -8.11 -16.17
N VAL A 37 -2.20 -8.45 -15.01
CA VAL A 37 -2.93 -8.87 -13.81
C VAL A 37 -2.90 -7.72 -12.81
N VAL A 38 -4.06 -7.40 -12.22
CA VAL A 38 -4.21 -6.38 -11.17
C VAL A 38 -4.88 -7.00 -9.95
N GLY A 39 -4.28 -6.86 -8.77
CA GLY A 39 -4.91 -7.24 -7.51
C GLY A 39 -6.03 -6.26 -7.16
N LEU A 40 -7.26 -6.75 -6.97
CA LEU A 40 -8.42 -5.92 -6.64
C LEU A 40 -8.74 -6.04 -5.14
N SER A 41 -8.41 -5.00 -4.38
CA SER A 41 -8.60 -4.95 -2.93
C SER A 41 -9.91 -4.28 -2.51
N GLY A 42 -10.65 -3.67 -3.44
CA GLY A 42 -11.79 -2.80 -3.14
C GLY A 42 -11.38 -1.43 -2.56
N GLY A 43 -10.10 -1.08 -2.65
CA GLY A 43 -9.56 0.25 -2.36
C GLY A 43 -9.35 1.10 -3.62
N ILE A 44 -9.11 2.39 -3.41
CA ILE A 44 -9.04 3.38 -4.48
C ILE A 44 -7.89 3.14 -5.47
N ASP A 45 -6.68 2.81 -4.99
CA ASP A 45 -5.50 2.73 -5.86
C ASP A 45 -5.60 1.55 -6.83
N SER A 46 -6.02 0.38 -6.34
CA SER A 46 -6.30 -0.77 -7.21
C SER A 46 -7.42 -0.49 -8.20
N SER A 47 -8.39 0.35 -7.82
CA SER A 47 -9.52 0.68 -8.68
C SER A 47 -9.12 1.59 -9.84
N VAL A 48 -8.36 2.64 -9.53
CA VAL A 48 -7.77 3.54 -10.53
C VAL A 48 -6.81 2.77 -11.44
N THR A 49 -5.95 1.93 -10.88
CA THR A 49 -5.01 1.10 -11.65
C THR A 49 -5.73 0.19 -12.63
N ALA A 50 -6.75 -0.54 -12.18
CA ALA A 50 -7.52 -1.43 -13.05
C ALA A 50 -8.21 -0.66 -14.19
N ALA A 51 -8.83 0.49 -13.89
CA ALA A 51 -9.47 1.33 -14.90
C ALA A 51 -8.47 1.86 -15.95
N LEU A 52 -7.28 2.30 -15.51
CA LEU A 52 -6.22 2.76 -16.42
C LEU A 52 -5.65 1.59 -17.25
N ALA A 53 -5.46 0.41 -16.66
CA ALA A 53 -5.01 -0.78 -17.38
C ALA A 53 -6.01 -1.20 -18.46
N VAL A 54 -7.33 -1.13 -18.18
CA VAL A 54 -8.39 -1.40 -19.16
C VAL A 54 -8.38 -0.37 -20.29
N ARG A 55 -8.22 0.93 -19.99
CA ARG A 55 -8.08 1.97 -21.02
C ARG A 55 -6.82 1.76 -21.87
N ALA A 56 -5.74 1.23 -21.30
CA ALA A 56 -4.46 1.02 -21.99
C ALA A 56 -4.45 -0.21 -22.90
N LEU A 57 -4.97 -1.33 -22.41
CA LEU A 57 -4.80 -2.66 -23.02
C LEU A 57 -6.10 -3.23 -23.62
N GLY A 58 -7.25 -2.71 -23.18
CA GLY A 58 -8.57 -3.32 -23.42
C GLY A 58 -8.92 -4.36 -22.35
N LYS A 59 -10.22 -4.46 -22.04
CA LYS A 59 -10.74 -5.32 -20.96
C LYS A 59 -10.35 -6.81 -21.09
N ASP A 60 -10.27 -7.33 -22.32
CA ASP A 60 -9.95 -8.74 -22.59
C ASP A 60 -8.45 -9.07 -22.32
N LYS A 61 -7.63 -8.07 -22.00
CA LYS A 61 -6.21 -8.21 -21.68
C LYS A 61 -5.89 -7.81 -20.24
N VAL A 62 -6.92 -7.68 -19.40
CA VAL A 62 -6.78 -7.35 -17.98
C VAL A 62 -7.50 -8.42 -17.17
N LEU A 63 -6.76 -9.08 -16.28
CA LEU A 63 -7.33 -9.99 -15.28
C LEU A 63 -7.36 -9.27 -13.92
N GLY A 64 -8.55 -9.18 -13.33
CA GLY A 64 -8.71 -8.82 -11.92
C GLY A 64 -8.50 -10.04 -11.02
N LEU A 65 -7.73 -9.90 -9.95
CA LEU A 65 -7.54 -10.98 -8.97
C LEU A 65 -7.96 -10.52 -7.58
N ILE A 66 -9.00 -11.16 -7.02
CA ILE A 66 -9.51 -10.90 -5.67
C ILE A 66 -8.94 -11.97 -4.73
N LEU A 67 -8.17 -11.54 -3.73
CA LEU A 67 -7.35 -12.40 -2.88
C LEU A 67 -7.73 -12.26 -1.39
N PRO A 68 -8.94 -12.70 -0.99
CA PRO A 68 -9.39 -12.60 0.38
C PRO A 68 -8.73 -13.67 1.25
N GLU A 69 -8.75 -13.42 2.54
CA GLU A 69 -8.55 -14.44 3.59
C GLU A 69 -9.61 -14.26 4.69
N ARG A 70 -9.62 -15.16 5.68
CA ARG A 70 -10.70 -15.24 6.70
C ARG A 70 -11.00 -13.94 7.44
N GLU A 71 -10.02 -13.05 7.59
CA GLU A 71 -10.12 -11.77 8.32
C GLU A 71 -10.29 -10.58 7.38
N SER A 72 -10.32 -10.80 6.05
CA SER A 72 -10.49 -9.74 5.06
C SER A 72 -11.92 -9.19 5.13
N SER A 73 -12.05 -7.88 4.94
CA SER A 73 -13.37 -7.24 4.99
C SER A 73 -14.30 -7.75 3.87
N PRO A 74 -15.51 -8.25 4.19
CA PRO A 74 -16.50 -8.62 3.17
C PRO A 74 -16.89 -7.45 2.25
N THR A 75 -16.81 -6.22 2.77
CA THR A 75 -17.05 -4.99 2.02
C THR A 75 -15.98 -4.78 0.95
N SER A 76 -14.70 -5.02 1.27
CA SER A 76 -13.60 -4.96 0.29
C SER A 76 -13.85 -5.87 -0.90
N GLU A 77 -14.23 -7.12 -0.64
CA GLU A 77 -14.50 -8.10 -1.70
C GLU A 77 -15.70 -7.68 -2.56
N ARG A 78 -16.80 -7.24 -1.95
CA ARG A 78 -17.98 -6.74 -2.68
C ARG A 78 -17.64 -5.57 -3.60
N LEU A 79 -16.85 -4.62 -3.12
CA LEU A 79 -16.42 -3.45 -3.90
C LEU A 79 -15.51 -3.84 -5.06
N ALA A 80 -14.58 -4.77 -4.83
CA ALA A 80 -13.72 -5.31 -5.89
C ALA A 80 -14.54 -5.95 -7.02
N TRP A 81 -15.54 -6.77 -6.68
CA TRP A 81 -16.47 -7.37 -7.65
C TRP A 81 -17.32 -6.33 -8.39
N SER A 82 -17.81 -5.32 -7.67
CA SER A 82 -18.59 -4.22 -8.26
C SER A 82 -17.78 -3.47 -9.32
N LEU A 83 -16.54 -3.12 -9.00
CA LEU A 83 -15.62 -2.50 -9.96
C LEU A 83 -15.32 -3.41 -11.15
N ALA A 84 -14.94 -4.67 -10.91
CA ALA A 84 -14.62 -5.62 -11.96
C ALA A 84 -15.77 -5.78 -12.97
N THR A 85 -17.00 -5.89 -12.46
CA THR A 85 -18.23 -5.98 -13.27
C THR A 85 -18.42 -4.73 -14.12
N ARG A 86 -18.21 -3.55 -13.54
CA ARG A 86 -18.32 -2.26 -14.25
C ARG A 86 -17.27 -2.12 -15.35
N LEU A 87 -16.03 -2.55 -15.10
CA LEU A 87 -14.95 -2.53 -16.09
C LEU A 87 -15.11 -3.63 -17.16
N GLY A 88 -15.90 -4.66 -16.88
CA GLY A 88 -16.14 -5.78 -17.77
C GLY A 88 -14.90 -6.64 -18.01
N ILE A 89 -14.04 -6.77 -16.99
CA ILE A 89 -12.81 -7.57 -17.03
C ILE A 89 -13.05 -8.97 -16.50
N ASP A 90 -12.30 -9.95 -17.02
CA ASP A 90 -12.23 -11.28 -16.43
C ASP A 90 -11.68 -11.15 -15.00
N THR A 91 -12.27 -11.88 -14.06
CA THR A 91 -11.93 -11.77 -12.64
C THR A 91 -11.95 -13.12 -11.96
N GLU A 92 -10.87 -13.41 -11.24
CA GLU A 92 -10.69 -14.64 -10.48
C GLU A 92 -10.68 -14.34 -8.98
N ARG A 93 -11.21 -15.28 -8.19
CA ARG A 93 -11.16 -15.23 -6.72
C ARG A 93 -10.31 -16.38 -6.22
N ALA A 94 -9.23 -16.06 -5.53
CA ALA A 94 -8.36 -17.06 -4.91
C ALA A 94 -8.26 -16.81 -3.40
N ASP A 95 -8.94 -17.66 -2.62
CA ASP A 95 -8.88 -17.59 -1.15
C ASP A 95 -7.53 -18.09 -0.64
N ILE A 96 -6.76 -17.22 0.00
CA ILE A 96 -5.40 -17.54 0.47
C ILE A 96 -5.38 -18.06 1.91
N THR A 97 -6.53 -18.24 2.56
CA THR A 97 -6.62 -18.61 3.99
C THR A 97 -5.79 -19.85 4.33
N ARG A 98 -5.92 -20.91 3.52
CA ARG A 98 -5.21 -22.19 3.76
C ARG A 98 -3.71 -22.09 3.59
N MET A 99 -3.25 -21.20 2.71
CA MET A 99 -1.82 -20.92 2.53
C MET A 99 -1.27 -20.22 3.77
N LEU A 100 -2.01 -19.25 4.31
CA LEU A 100 -1.63 -18.57 5.54
C LEU A 100 -1.65 -19.50 6.76
N GLU A 101 -2.63 -20.39 6.85
CA GLU A 101 -2.64 -21.46 7.87
C GLU A 101 -1.40 -22.33 7.80
N SER A 102 -0.97 -22.75 6.60
CA SER A 102 0.20 -23.63 6.46
C SER A 102 1.51 -22.94 6.88
N PHE A 103 1.61 -21.61 6.77
CA PHE A 103 2.73 -20.84 7.32
C PHE A 103 2.66 -20.66 8.85
N GLY A 104 1.53 -20.98 9.48
CA GLY A 104 1.26 -20.79 10.91
C GLY A 104 1.20 -19.32 11.34
N VAL A 105 0.86 -18.40 10.42
CA VAL A 105 0.96 -16.95 10.70
C VAL A 105 -0.07 -16.50 11.74
N TYR A 106 -1.29 -17.06 11.69
CA TYR A 106 -2.34 -16.77 12.67
C TYR A 106 -1.91 -17.21 14.07
N GLU A 107 -1.43 -18.44 14.23
CA GLU A 107 -1.00 -18.98 15.53
C GLU A 107 0.15 -18.19 16.15
N LYS A 108 1.16 -17.82 15.33
CA LYS A 108 2.33 -17.04 15.79
C LYS A 108 1.90 -15.67 16.31
N ARG A 109 1.05 -14.98 15.55
CA ARG A 109 0.51 -13.66 15.88
C ARG A 109 -0.43 -13.72 17.09
N ASP A 110 -1.35 -14.67 17.11
CA ASP A 110 -2.35 -14.84 18.17
C ASP A 110 -1.70 -15.19 19.51
N ARG A 111 -0.56 -15.89 19.52
CA ARG A 111 0.24 -16.10 20.73
C ARG A 111 0.74 -14.80 21.34
N ILE A 112 1.18 -13.85 20.51
CA ILE A 112 1.61 -12.51 20.95
C ILE A 112 0.41 -11.75 21.51
N VAL A 113 -0.72 -11.73 20.78
CA VAL A 113 -1.94 -11.06 21.25
C VAL A 113 -2.42 -11.65 22.57
N GLY A 114 -2.46 -12.97 22.72
CA GLY A 114 -2.87 -13.66 23.94
C GLY A 114 -1.94 -13.39 25.13
N HIS A 115 -0.62 -13.29 24.90
CA HIS A 115 0.32 -12.88 25.95
C HIS A 115 0.08 -11.43 26.41
N LEU A 116 -0.18 -10.53 25.46
CA LEU A 116 -0.48 -9.13 25.75
C LEU A 116 -1.84 -8.97 26.44
N PHE A 117 -2.83 -9.81 26.13
CA PHE A 117 -4.19 -9.72 26.65
C PHE A 117 -4.68 -11.09 27.18
N PRO A 118 -4.19 -11.54 28.35
CA PRO A 118 -4.48 -12.88 28.88
C PRO A 118 -5.98 -13.10 29.20
N ASP A 119 -6.73 -12.02 29.41
CA ASP A 119 -8.18 -12.08 29.68
C ASP A 119 -9.05 -12.15 28.42
N VAL A 120 -8.44 -12.02 27.22
CA VAL A 120 -9.10 -12.10 25.93
C VAL A 120 -8.83 -13.47 25.31
N SER A 121 -9.88 -14.12 24.80
CA SER A 121 -9.80 -15.45 24.20
C SER A 121 -9.91 -15.35 22.67
N PRO A 122 -9.24 -16.23 21.90
CA PRO A 122 -9.39 -16.26 20.45
C PRO A 122 -10.82 -16.65 20.03
N PRO A 123 -11.26 -16.31 18.79
CA PRO A 123 -10.51 -15.59 17.77
C PRO A 123 -10.29 -14.12 18.16
N TYR A 124 -9.05 -13.63 18.00
CA TYR A 124 -8.72 -12.25 18.37
C TYR A 124 -9.13 -11.29 17.27
N ARG A 125 -9.93 -10.28 17.64
CA ARG A 125 -10.19 -9.11 16.79
C ARG A 125 -9.34 -7.95 17.26
N PHE A 126 -8.41 -7.50 16.42
CA PHE A 126 -7.48 -6.43 16.81
C PHE A 126 -7.04 -5.58 15.64
N ARG A 127 -6.40 -4.45 15.96
CA ARG A 127 -5.68 -3.57 15.02
C ARG A 127 -4.44 -2.98 15.68
N ILE A 128 -3.51 -2.50 14.87
CA ILE A 128 -2.35 -1.72 15.33
C ILE A 128 -2.56 -0.26 14.94
N VAL A 129 -2.30 0.65 15.88
CA VAL A 129 -2.49 2.10 15.68
C VAL A 129 -1.29 2.90 16.20
N LEU A 130 -1.13 4.10 15.66
CA LEU A 130 -0.22 5.13 16.16
C LEU A 130 -0.99 6.28 16.84
N PRO A 131 -0.33 7.08 17.69
CA PRO A 131 -0.90 8.35 18.16
C PRO A 131 -1.24 9.27 16.99
N GLN A 132 -2.42 9.89 17.00
CA GLN A 132 -2.90 10.71 15.89
C GLN A 132 -2.46 12.18 16.03
N GLY A 133 -2.27 12.85 14.89
CA GLY A 133 -1.91 14.26 14.82
C GLY A 133 -0.41 14.55 15.07
N PRO A 134 -0.02 15.83 14.93
CA PRO A 134 1.33 16.28 15.17
C PRO A 134 1.70 16.19 16.66
N GLU A 135 2.90 15.67 16.96
CA GLU A 135 3.38 15.49 18.33
C GLU A 135 4.47 16.51 18.65
N THR A 136 4.15 17.56 19.41
CA THR A 136 5.13 18.61 19.72
C THR A 136 5.91 18.35 21.00
N SER A 137 5.52 17.36 21.81
CA SER A 137 6.35 16.85 22.90
C SER A 137 7.41 15.92 22.31
N ASN A 138 8.65 15.98 22.77
CA ASN A 138 9.78 15.25 22.17
C ASN A 138 9.72 13.71 22.41
N ARG A 139 8.52 13.13 22.43
CA ARG A 139 8.23 11.73 22.72
C ARG A 139 8.26 10.92 21.43
N LEU A 140 8.91 9.77 21.49
CA LEU A 140 8.86 8.78 20.41
C LEU A 140 7.45 8.25 20.27
N SER A 141 6.93 8.29 19.04
CA SER A 141 5.63 7.71 18.71
C SER A 141 5.77 6.21 18.62
N VAL A 142 4.92 5.50 19.37
CA VAL A 142 5.03 4.05 19.51
C VAL A 142 3.70 3.41 19.16
N PHE A 143 3.78 2.31 18.43
CA PHE A 143 2.63 1.50 18.08
C PHE A 143 1.90 0.99 19.31
N SER A 144 0.59 1.00 19.23
CA SER A 144 -0.31 0.36 20.18
C SER A 144 -1.09 -0.72 19.48
N ILE A 145 -1.38 -1.80 20.19
CA ILE A 145 -2.37 -2.78 19.78
C ILE A 145 -3.68 -2.48 20.48
N GLU A 146 -4.77 -2.50 19.73
CA GLU A 146 -6.15 -2.41 20.22
C GLU A 146 -6.84 -3.73 19.94
N VAL A 147 -7.32 -4.42 20.98
CA VAL A 147 -8.05 -5.69 20.87
C VAL A 147 -9.48 -5.53 21.38
N GLU A 148 -10.42 -6.19 20.72
CA GLU A 148 -11.81 -6.27 21.15
C GLU A 148 -11.97 -7.30 22.28
N GLY A 149 -12.49 -6.86 23.42
CA GLY A 149 -12.83 -7.70 24.55
C GLY A 149 -14.19 -8.40 24.38
N LYS A 150 -14.51 -9.30 25.31
CA LYS A 150 -15.74 -10.13 25.25
C LYS A 150 -17.04 -9.33 25.24
N ASN A 151 -17.03 -8.11 25.76
CA ASN A 151 -18.20 -7.24 25.83
C ASN A 151 -18.21 -6.17 24.71
N GLY A 152 -17.30 -6.28 23.74
CA GLY A 152 -17.08 -5.26 22.70
C GLY A 152 -16.23 -4.07 23.16
N ASP A 153 -15.67 -4.11 24.38
CA ASP A 153 -14.76 -3.07 24.88
C ASP A 153 -13.42 -3.11 24.13
N ILE A 154 -12.94 -1.97 23.65
CA ILE A 154 -11.60 -1.89 23.04
C ILE A 154 -10.55 -1.71 24.13
N ARG A 155 -9.63 -2.66 24.23
CA ARG A 155 -8.49 -2.62 25.15
C ARG A 155 -7.22 -2.27 24.41
N ARG A 156 -6.45 -1.33 24.95
CA ARG A 156 -5.23 -0.82 24.33
C ARG A 156 -3.99 -1.15 25.15
N LYS A 157 -2.93 -1.61 24.49
CA LYS A 157 -1.57 -1.72 25.06
C LYS A 157 -0.53 -1.19 24.09
N ARG A 158 0.53 -0.59 24.64
CA ARG A 158 1.71 -0.22 23.85
C ARG A 158 2.45 -1.49 23.44
N LEU A 159 2.86 -1.57 22.18
CA LEU A 159 3.63 -2.70 21.67
C LEU A 159 5.13 -2.49 21.93
N GLY A 160 5.78 -3.53 22.45
CA GLY A 160 7.23 -3.64 22.42
C GLY A 160 7.73 -3.90 20.99
N ALA A 161 9.03 -3.68 20.75
CA ALA A 161 9.60 -3.89 19.42
C ALA A 161 9.49 -5.36 18.96
N GLU A 162 9.77 -6.31 19.84
CA GLU A 162 9.70 -7.75 19.53
C GLU A 162 8.28 -8.19 19.18
N ASP A 163 7.27 -7.77 19.97
CA ASP A 163 5.87 -8.07 19.69
C ASP A 163 5.41 -7.47 18.36
N LEU A 164 5.79 -6.22 18.10
CA LEU A 164 5.49 -5.56 16.84
C LEU A 164 6.11 -6.30 15.65
N TRP A 165 7.39 -6.65 15.71
CA TRP A 165 8.07 -7.37 14.64
C TRP A 165 7.45 -8.74 14.39
N GLY A 166 7.06 -9.46 15.45
CA GLY A 166 6.39 -10.75 15.33
C GLY A 166 5.02 -10.63 14.62
N ILE A 167 4.21 -9.63 14.99
CA ILE A 167 2.92 -9.38 14.35
C ILE A 167 3.11 -8.93 12.90
N VAL A 168 3.99 -7.97 12.64
CA VAL A 168 4.26 -7.45 11.29
C VAL A 168 4.83 -8.54 10.39
N ALA A 169 5.74 -9.40 10.87
CA ALA A 169 6.26 -10.51 10.08
C ALA A 169 5.17 -11.50 9.68
N ALA A 170 4.23 -11.82 10.57
CA ALA A 170 3.08 -12.67 10.27
C ALA A 170 2.15 -12.01 9.23
N THR A 171 1.91 -10.70 9.39
CA THR A 171 1.14 -9.88 8.46
C THR A 171 1.80 -9.79 7.08
N ASP A 172 3.10 -9.60 6.97
CA ASP A 172 3.80 -9.47 5.68
C ASP A 172 3.64 -10.73 4.82
N ILE A 173 3.56 -11.92 5.44
CA ILE A 173 3.30 -13.17 4.72
C ILE A 173 1.95 -13.13 4.00
N LYS A 174 0.94 -12.43 4.52
CA LYS A 174 -0.33 -12.18 3.81
C LYS A 174 -0.09 -11.47 2.49
N GLN A 175 0.63 -10.34 2.51
CA GLN A 175 0.92 -9.56 1.29
C GLN A 175 1.81 -10.33 0.32
N ARG A 176 2.83 -11.05 0.81
CA ARG A 176 3.70 -11.91 -0.01
C ARG A 176 2.95 -13.08 -0.64
N THR A 177 1.98 -13.66 0.05
CA THR A 177 1.14 -14.73 -0.51
C THR A 177 0.25 -14.20 -1.63
N ARG A 178 -0.28 -12.96 -1.49
CA ARG A 178 -1.02 -12.30 -2.57
C ARG A 178 -0.14 -12.10 -3.81
N MET A 179 1.09 -11.62 -3.61
CA MET A 179 2.08 -11.48 -4.68
C MET A 179 2.35 -12.81 -5.40
N VAL A 180 2.58 -13.90 -4.66
CA VAL A 180 2.79 -15.23 -5.25
C VAL A 180 1.61 -15.63 -6.15
N MET A 181 0.37 -15.38 -5.70
CA MET A 181 -0.81 -15.66 -6.51
C MET A 181 -0.90 -14.76 -7.74
N LEU A 182 -0.62 -13.46 -7.62
CA LEU A 182 -0.60 -12.54 -8.76
C LEU A 182 0.36 -13.03 -9.85
N TYR A 183 1.58 -13.42 -9.49
CA TYR A 183 2.55 -13.94 -10.44
C TYR A 183 2.15 -15.30 -11.02
N TYR A 184 1.59 -16.21 -10.22
CA TYR A 184 1.08 -17.48 -10.74
C TYR A 184 0.08 -17.26 -11.89
N TYR A 185 -0.91 -16.38 -11.70
CA TYR A 185 -1.87 -16.05 -12.76
C TYR A 185 -1.20 -15.30 -13.93
N ALA A 186 -0.31 -14.35 -13.66
CA ALA A 186 0.37 -13.60 -14.71
C ALA A 186 1.21 -14.51 -15.61
N GLU A 187 1.96 -15.46 -15.04
CA GLU A 187 2.80 -16.40 -15.77
C GLU A 187 1.98 -17.35 -16.63
N THR A 188 0.86 -17.88 -16.11
CA THR A 188 -0.02 -18.78 -16.89
C THR A 188 -0.63 -18.10 -18.12
N LEU A 189 -0.82 -16.78 -18.07
CA LEU A 189 -1.39 -15.98 -19.15
C LEU A 189 -0.34 -15.27 -20.01
N ASN A 190 0.94 -15.33 -19.64
CA ASN A 190 2.03 -14.51 -20.18
C ASN A 190 1.70 -13.00 -20.09
N PHE A 191 1.22 -12.57 -18.93
CA PHE A 191 0.89 -11.21 -18.53
C PHE A 191 1.99 -10.64 -17.60
N VAL A 192 1.94 -9.33 -17.33
CA VAL A 192 2.70 -8.70 -16.23
C VAL A 192 1.83 -8.55 -14.99
N VAL A 193 2.44 -8.39 -13.81
CA VAL A 193 1.77 -7.93 -12.59
C VAL A 193 1.88 -6.42 -12.47
N VAL A 194 0.75 -5.72 -12.40
CA VAL A 194 0.70 -4.26 -12.26
C VAL A 194 0.43 -3.89 -10.81
N GLY A 195 1.32 -3.10 -10.22
CA GLY A 195 1.19 -2.59 -8.87
C GLY A 195 0.25 -1.40 -8.75
N THR A 196 -0.03 -1.04 -7.50
CA THR A 196 -1.02 -0.01 -7.16
C THR A 196 -0.45 1.00 -6.18
N THR A 197 0.86 0.97 -5.92
CA THR A 197 1.49 1.80 -4.90
C THR A 197 1.56 3.24 -5.42
N ASN A 198 1.01 4.19 -4.67
CA ASN A 198 1.10 5.60 -5.05
C ASN A 198 2.40 6.25 -4.53
N ARG A 199 2.65 7.52 -4.91
CA ARG A 199 3.86 8.26 -4.51
C ARG A 199 4.00 8.40 -3.01
N SER A 200 2.90 8.70 -2.31
CA SER A 200 2.89 8.94 -0.87
C SER A 200 3.31 7.68 -0.12
N GLU A 201 2.83 6.52 -0.58
CA GLU A 201 3.18 5.19 -0.07
C GLU A 201 4.61 4.80 -0.44
N THR A 202 4.99 4.97 -1.71
CA THR A 202 6.33 4.63 -2.22
C THR A 202 7.41 5.41 -1.48
N ASP A 203 7.26 6.73 -1.38
CA ASP A 203 8.22 7.63 -0.75
C ASP A 203 8.40 7.34 0.74
N GLN A 204 7.29 7.05 1.43
CA GLN A 204 7.31 6.80 2.86
C GLN A 204 7.66 5.34 3.18
N GLY A 205 7.58 4.43 2.22
CA GLY A 205 7.81 3.00 2.41
C GLY A 205 6.64 2.33 3.13
N PHE A 206 5.42 2.69 2.73
CA PHE A 206 4.18 2.08 3.20
C PHE A 206 3.69 1.00 2.24
N TYR A 207 4.46 -0.07 2.16
CA TYR A 207 4.17 -1.28 1.38
C TYR A 207 5.08 -2.42 1.85
N VAL A 208 4.74 -3.67 1.56
CA VAL A 208 5.58 -4.82 1.85
C VAL A 208 6.50 -5.09 0.66
N LYS A 209 7.82 -5.03 0.86
CA LYS A 209 8.81 -5.43 -0.15
C LYS A 209 8.60 -6.90 -0.50
N TYR A 210 8.47 -7.18 -1.80
CA TYR A 210 8.08 -8.49 -2.34
C TYR A 210 6.70 -8.98 -1.88
N GLY A 211 5.85 -8.09 -1.38
CA GLY A 211 4.42 -8.29 -1.19
C GLY A 211 3.67 -7.46 -2.22
N ASP A 212 2.87 -6.50 -1.76
CA ASP A 212 2.21 -5.51 -2.61
C ASP A 212 3.20 -4.67 -3.43
N GLY A 213 4.43 -4.46 -2.96
CA GLY A 213 5.52 -3.84 -3.75
C GLY A 213 6.31 -4.82 -4.64
N GLY A 214 5.89 -6.09 -4.74
CA GLY A 214 6.51 -7.09 -5.63
C GLY A 214 5.74 -7.17 -6.94
N VAL A 215 6.07 -6.32 -7.91
CA VAL A 215 5.33 -6.17 -9.17
C VAL A 215 6.27 -5.87 -10.34
N ASP A 216 5.77 -5.92 -11.57
CA ASP A 216 6.56 -5.59 -12.76
C ASP A 216 6.58 -4.07 -13.03
N LEU A 217 5.44 -3.38 -12.87
CA LEU A 217 5.35 -1.93 -13.08
C LEU A 217 4.39 -1.24 -12.08
N GLU A 218 4.70 0.01 -11.74
CA GLU A 218 3.95 0.83 -10.77
C GLU A 218 3.44 2.14 -11.42
N PRO A 219 2.23 2.13 -12.02
CA PRO A 219 1.71 3.27 -12.77
C PRO A 219 1.36 4.47 -11.89
N LEU A 220 1.13 4.28 -10.59
CA LEU A 220 0.71 5.33 -9.66
C LEU A 220 1.86 5.90 -8.80
N ALA A 221 3.06 5.32 -8.85
CA ALA A 221 4.16 5.67 -7.94
C ALA A 221 4.67 7.11 -8.07
N HIS A 222 4.29 7.84 -9.12
CA HIS A 222 4.61 9.25 -9.33
C HIS A 222 3.49 10.22 -8.87
N LEU A 223 2.31 9.70 -8.53
CA LEU A 223 1.12 10.47 -8.14
C LEU A 223 0.90 10.42 -6.64
N TYR A 224 0.68 11.58 -6.03
CA TYR A 224 0.27 11.66 -4.62
C TYR A 224 -1.10 11.00 -4.42
N LYS A 225 -1.41 10.53 -3.20
CA LYS A 225 -2.72 9.93 -2.90
C LYS A 225 -3.87 10.85 -3.31
N THR A 226 -3.79 12.12 -2.95
CA THR A 226 -4.75 13.16 -3.34
C THR A 226 -4.94 13.32 -4.85
N GLN A 227 -3.93 13.01 -5.66
CA GLN A 227 -4.03 12.98 -7.13
C GLN A 227 -4.67 11.69 -7.64
N VAL A 228 -4.43 10.56 -6.97
CA VAL A 228 -5.16 9.30 -7.22
C VAL A 228 -6.67 9.50 -6.99
N TYR A 229 -7.07 10.26 -5.95
CA TYR A 229 -8.46 10.66 -5.73
C TYR A 229 -9.04 11.49 -6.88
N GLN A 230 -8.29 12.47 -7.38
CA GLN A 230 -8.71 13.26 -8.54
C GLN A 230 -8.90 12.38 -9.79
N LEU A 231 -7.98 11.43 -10.03
CA LEU A 231 -8.11 10.47 -11.12
C LEU A 231 -9.31 9.53 -10.93
N ALA A 232 -9.59 9.07 -9.71
CA ALA A 232 -10.73 8.20 -9.44
C ALA A 232 -12.05 8.86 -9.84
N ALA A 233 -12.22 10.16 -9.53
CA ALA A 233 -13.37 10.94 -9.97
C ALA A 233 -13.43 11.06 -11.50
N TYR A 234 -12.31 11.40 -12.15
CA TYR A 234 -12.24 11.50 -13.62
C TYR A 234 -12.53 10.17 -14.35
N LEU A 235 -12.14 9.05 -13.75
CA LEU A 235 -12.33 7.70 -14.30
C LEU A 235 -13.71 7.11 -13.99
N ASP A 236 -14.60 7.85 -13.32
CA ASP A 236 -15.94 7.39 -12.88
C ASP A 236 -15.86 6.11 -12.03
N ILE A 237 -14.88 6.06 -11.12
CA ILE A 237 -14.79 5.03 -10.09
C ILE A 237 -15.99 5.18 -9.14
N PRO A 238 -16.65 4.09 -8.72
CA PRO A 238 -17.81 4.16 -7.84
C PRO A 238 -17.59 5.01 -6.59
N GLU A 239 -18.54 5.89 -6.27
CA GLU A 239 -18.48 6.81 -5.13
C GLU A 239 -18.23 6.08 -3.80
N GLU A 240 -18.84 4.90 -3.61
CA GLU A 240 -18.63 4.06 -2.42
C GLU A 240 -17.16 3.62 -2.24
N ILE A 241 -16.37 3.51 -3.31
CA ILE A 241 -14.92 3.24 -3.24
C ILE A 241 -14.15 4.52 -2.90
N ILE A 242 -14.57 5.66 -3.46
CA ILE A 242 -13.92 6.96 -3.24
C ILE A 242 -14.13 7.42 -1.79
N GLU A 243 -15.34 7.34 -1.26
CA GLU A 243 -15.65 7.80 0.10
C GLU A 243 -15.10 6.89 1.20
N ARG A 244 -14.73 5.65 0.85
CA ARG A 244 -14.17 4.71 1.80
C ARG A 244 -12.81 5.21 2.32
N PRO A 245 -12.59 5.27 3.65
CA PRO A 245 -11.29 5.58 4.20
C PRO A 245 -10.21 4.59 3.69
N PRO A 246 -9.05 5.07 3.21
CA PRO A 246 -7.93 4.22 2.84
C PRO A 246 -7.52 3.32 3.99
N SER A 247 -7.42 2.03 3.72
CA SER A 247 -7.11 1.01 4.71
C SER A 247 -6.21 -0.06 4.09
N PRO A 248 -5.22 -0.59 4.82
CA PRO A 248 -4.38 -1.66 4.32
C PRO A 248 -5.06 -3.04 4.41
N ASP A 249 -6.31 -3.13 4.89
CA ASP A 249 -7.11 -4.37 5.07
C ASP A 249 -6.26 -5.52 5.66
N THR A 250 -5.53 -5.18 6.71
CA THR A 250 -4.40 -5.98 7.21
C THR A 250 -4.75 -6.75 8.48
N TYR A 251 -5.60 -6.18 9.33
CA TYR A 251 -5.99 -6.74 10.61
C TYR A 251 -7.51 -6.98 10.66
N SER A 252 -7.97 -7.76 11.63
CA SER A 252 -9.37 -8.15 11.78
C SER A 252 -10.30 -7.05 12.30
N LEU A 253 -9.75 -5.97 12.86
CA LEU A 253 -10.46 -4.70 13.06
C LEU A 253 -10.05 -3.69 12.00
N GLU A 254 -11.01 -2.86 11.59
CA GLU A 254 -10.78 -1.78 10.65
C GLU A 254 -9.77 -0.78 11.20
N VAL A 255 -8.84 -0.38 10.33
CA VAL A 255 -7.84 0.63 10.60
C VAL A 255 -7.52 1.35 9.31
N SER A 256 -7.47 2.68 9.36
CA SER A 256 -7.08 3.50 8.22
C SER A 256 -5.55 3.62 8.10
N ASP A 257 -5.07 4.03 6.93
CA ASP A 257 -3.66 4.37 6.72
C ASP A 257 -3.20 5.49 7.67
N GLN A 258 -4.10 6.43 7.96
CA GLN A 258 -3.89 7.47 8.95
C GLN A 258 -3.71 6.87 10.36
N GLU A 259 -4.63 6.00 10.80
CA GLU A 259 -4.54 5.38 12.12
C GLU A 259 -3.31 4.49 12.28
N PHE A 260 -2.96 3.73 11.25
CA PHE A 260 -1.89 2.74 11.29
C PHE A 260 -0.50 3.33 11.04
N TYR A 261 -0.35 4.28 10.11
CA TYR A 261 0.96 4.63 9.56
C TYR A 261 1.24 6.14 9.49
N PHE A 262 0.39 6.90 8.78
CA PHE A 262 0.67 8.31 8.47
C PHE A 262 0.36 9.26 9.61
N ARG A 263 -0.60 8.92 10.49
CA ARG A 263 -1.07 9.72 11.65
C ARG A 263 -1.75 11.04 11.30
N LEU A 264 -1.82 11.36 10.01
CA LEU A 264 -2.33 12.58 9.45
C LEU A 264 -3.15 12.24 8.19
N PRO A 265 -4.15 13.06 7.85
CA PRO A 265 -4.85 12.96 6.57
C PRO A 265 -3.90 13.12 5.38
N TYR A 266 -4.22 12.46 4.26
CA TYR A 266 -3.39 12.49 3.06
C TYR A 266 -3.21 13.90 2.48
N GLU A 267 -4.19 14.80 2.62
CA GLU A 267 -4.06 16.21 2.20
C GLU A 267 -2.92 16.92 2.93
N THR A 268 -2.69 16.57 4.21
CA THR A 268 -1.59 17.09 5.01
C THR A 268 -0.27 16.42 4.62
N VAL A 269 -0.28 15.09 4.50
CA VAL A 269 0.89 14.30 4.13
C VAL A 269 1.42 14.75 2.77
N ASP A 270 0.59 14.77 1.74
CA ASP A 270 0.97 15.05 0.37
C ASP A 270 1.50 16.48 0.20
N LEU A 271 0.86 17.47 0.83
CA LEU A 271 1.35 18.85 0.78
C LEU A 271 2.71 18.98 1.49
N CYS A 272 2.90 18.28 2.61
CA CYS A 272 4.18 18.27 3.30
C CYS A 272 5.27 17.52 2.49
N LEU A 273 4.93 16.43 1.79
CA LEU A 273 5.86 15.76 0.88
C LEU A 273 6.25 16.66 -0.29
N TYR A 274 5.27 17.35 -0.89
CA TYR A 274 5.54 18.36 -1.92
C TYR A 274 6.48 19.45 -1.41
N ALA A 275 6.23 19.96 -0.20
CA ALA A 275 7.06 20.98 0.43
C ALA A 275 8.50 20.50 0.68
N ILE A 276 8.69 19.23 1.08
CA ILE A 276 10.02 18.63 1.22
C ILE A 276 10.76 18.64 -0.12
N ASP A 277 10.11 18.16 -1.18
CA ASP A 277 10.74 17.98 -2.48
C ASP A 277 11.08 19.33 -3.16
N HIS A 278 10.25 20.36 -2.92
CA HIS A 278 10.42 21.70 -3.47
C HIS A 278 11.10 22.69 -2.51
N ARG A 279 11.54 22.23 -1.34
CA ARG A 279 12.20 23.04 -0.29
C ARG A 279 11.37 24.25 0.15
N VAL A 280 10.05 24.08 0.23
CA VAL A 280 9.13 25.12 0.69
C VAL A 280 9.32 25.36 2.20
N PRO A 281 9.43 26.61 2.68
CA PRO A 281 9.56 26.92 4.09
C PRO A 281 8.37 26.41 4.93
N ALA A 282 8.66 25.93 6.14
CA ALA A 282 7.63 25.44 7.06
C ALA A 282 6.58 26.50 7.44
N SER A 283 6.92 27.79 7.38
CA SER A 283 5.97 28.89 7.61
C SER A 283 4.90 28.96 6.52
N GLU A 284 5.26 28.79 5.26
CA GLU A 284 4.29 28.83 4.15
C GLU A 284 3.37 27.61 4.17
N VAL A 285 3.92 26.44 4.54
CA VAL A 285 3.13 25.21 4.72
C VAL A 285 2.17 25.33 5.91
N ALA A 286 2.62 25.98 7.00
CA ALA A 286 1.78 26.25 8.17
C ALA A 286 0.59 27.15 7.83
N GLU A 287 0.81 28.21 7.06
CA GLU A 287 -0.26 29.08 6.55
C GLU A 287 -1.24 28.29 5.64
N ALA A 288 -0.73 27.45 4.74
CA ALA A 288 -1.56 26.67 3.81
C ALA A 288 -2.42 25.59 4.50
N LEU A 289 -1.97 25.07 5.64
CA LEU A 289 -2.63 24.00 6.39
C LEU A 289 -3.42 24.47 7.60
N ASP A 290 -3.35 25.76 7.95
CA ASP A 290 -3.89 26.32 9.19
C ASP A 290 -3.33 25.58 10.44
N LEU A 291 -2.01 25.43 10.48
CA LEU A 291 -1.28 24.75 11.56
C LEU A 291 -0.22 25.67 12.17
N GLU A 292 0.21 25.39 13.40
CA GLU A 292 1.37 26.07 13.96
C GLU A 292 2.65 25.65 13.22
N LYS A 293 3.55 26.61 12.98
CA LYS A 293 4.87 26.34 12.37
C LYS A 293 5.62 25.18 13.03
N ARG A 294 5.56 25.08 14.37
CA ARG A 294 6.21 23.99 15.12
C ARG A 294 5.59 22.63 14.82
N GLN A 295 4.27 22.55 14.62
CA GLN A 295 3.60 21.31 14.22
C GLN A 295 4.09 20.89 12.83
N VAL A 296 4.15 21.82 11.87
CA VAL A 296 4.64 21.56 10.52
C VAL A 296 6.10 21.12 10.52
N GLU A 297 6.98 21.80 11.27
CA GLU A 297 8.39 21.39 11.42
C GLU A 297 8.52 19.96 11.91
N TRP A 298 7.68 19.57 12.88
CA TRP A 298 7.61 18.19 13.35
C TRP A 298 7.12 17.23 12.26
N ILE A 299 6.05 17.57 11.51
CA ILE A 299 5.52 16.72 10.42
C ILE A 299 6.61 16.48 9.36
N LEU A 300 7.25 17.55 8.90
CA LEU A 300 8.34 17.47 7.91
C LEU A 300 9.51 16.62 8.43
N SER A 301 9.82 16.71 9.73
CA SER A 301 10.84 15.86 10.35
C SER A 301 10.43 14.39 10.43
N ASP A 302 9.16 14.09 10.73
CA ASP A 302 8.64 12.71 10.77
C ASP A 302 8.70 12.06 9.38
N LEU A 303 8.23 12.77 8.35
CA LEU A 303 8.22 12.29 6.96
C LEU A 303 9.64 12.07 6.41
N ARG A 304 10.58 12.99 6.69
CA ARG A 304 12.00 12.81 6.33
C ARG A 304 12.61 11.60 7.02
N ARG A 305 12.31 11.40 8.31
CA ARG A 305 12.81 10.25 9.07
C ARG A 305 12.24 8.94 8.51
N LYS A 306 10.94 8.86 8.25
CA LYS A 306 10.30 7.68 7.63
C LYS A 306 10.94 7.37 6.27
N ARG A 307 11.02 8.35 5.37
CA ARG A 307 11.73 8.25 4.07
C ARG A 307 13.16 7.72 4.24
N ALA A 308 13.91 8.24 5.23
CA ALA A 308 15.28 7.81 5.48
C ALA A 308 15.39 6.42 6.10
N LEU A 309 14.42 5.95 6.88
CA LEU A 309 14.44 4.60 7.48
C LEU A 309 13.99 3.52 6.48
N THR A 310 13.12 3.87 5.53
CA THR A 310 12.55 2.93 4.56
C THR A 310 13.26 2.94 3.20
N TRP A 311 14.38 3.67 3.05
CA TRP A 311 15.09 3.81 1.76
C TRP A 311 15.34 2.48 1.06
N HIS A 312 15.74 1.46 1.81
CA HIS A 312 16.07 0.13 1.33
C HIS A 312 14.88 -0.64 0.72
N LEU A 313 13.64 -0.21 0.96
CA LEU A 313 12.46 -0.79 0.33
C LEU A 313 12.34 -0.42 -1.15
N ARG A 314 12.91 0.72 -1.55
CA ARG A 314 12.87 1.27 -2.92
C ARG A 314 14.07 0.84 -3.79
N GLU A 315 15.01 0.13 -3.20
CA GLU A 315 16.26 -0.26 -3.86
C GLU A 315 16.29 -1.74 -4.23
N LEU A 316 16.92 -2.04 -5.36
CA LEU A 316 17.32 -3.41 -5.66
C LEU A 316 18.35 -3.91 -4.63
N PRO A 317 18.40 -5.23 -4.36
CA PRO A 317 19.45 -5.79 -3.51
C PRO A 317 20.84 -5.35 -3.98
N PRO A 318 21.70 -4.85 -3.08
CA PRO A 318 23.05 -4.43 -3.47
C PRO A 318 23.81 -5.62 -4.04
N SER A 319 24.35 -5.46 -5.24
CA SER A 319 25.18 -6.46 -5.91
C SER A 319 26.58 -5.89 -6.11
N PRO A 320 27.66 -6.67 -5.90
CA PRO A 320 29.01 -6.23 -6.25
C PRO A 320 29.04 -5.80 -7.72
N ALA A 321 29.65 -4.64 -8.01
CA ALA A 321 29.93 -4.27 -9.40
C ALA A 321 30.86 -5.34 -9.98
N GLY A 322 30.39 -6.09 -10.97
CA GLY A 322 31.21 -7.11 -11.61
C GLY A 322 32.49 -6.48 -12.16
N THR A 323 33.65 -6.95 -11.71
CA THR A 323 34.91 -6.67 -12.40
C THR A 323 34.79 -7.30 -13.78
N ASN A 324 34.54 -6.49 -14.80
CA ASN A 324 34.70 -6.92 -16.18
C ASN A 324 36.19 -7.23 -16.39
N ASN A 325 36.57 -8.49 -16.17
CA ASN A 325 37.80 -9.10 -16.67
C ASN A 325 37.47 -10.54 -17.03
N GLY A 326 37.61 -10.85 -18.31
CA GLY A 326 37.23 -12.12 -18.89
C GLY A 326 37.91 -13.33 -18.24
N GLY A 327 37.19 -14.44 -18.26
CA GLY A 327 37.69 -15.74 -17.80
C GLY A 327 36.63 -16.47 -16.99
N SER A 328 36.12 -17.55 -17.57
CA SER A 328 35.19 -18.52 -16.98
C SER A 328 35.31 -18.69 -15.46
N SER A 329 34.21 -18.49 -14.75
CA SER A 329 33.98 -19.21 -13.50
C SER A 329 32.51 -19.63 -13.43
N SER A 330 32.31 -20.94 -13.53
CA SER A 330 31.06 -21.64 -13.24
C SER A 330 30.59 -21.30 -11.83
N LEU A 331 29.46 -20.61 -11.70
CA LEU A 331 28.73 -20.57 -10.43
C LEU A 331 27.80 -21.79 -10.39
N GLY A 332 28.39 -22.90 -9.92
CA GLY A 332 27.64 -23.90 -9.20
C GLY A 332 27.17 -23.29 -7.90
N GLY A 333 25.91 -22.89 -7.85
CA GLY A 333 25.20 -22.55 -6.63
C GLY A 333 23.86 -23.22 -6.74
N VAL A 334 23.49 -24.00 -5.73
CA VAL A 334 22.13 -24.52 -5.61
C VAL A 334 21.21 -23.30 -5.62
N ALA A 335 20.49 -23.12 -6.73
CA ALA A 335 19.29 -22.31 -6.73
C ALA A 335 18.31 -23.02 -5.79
N TRP A 336 17.79 -22.27 -4.81
CA TRP A 336 16.76 -22.76 -3.90
C TRP A 336 15.54 -23.26 -4.64
#